data_AF-A0A722HGU9-F1
#
_entry.id   AF-A0A722HGU9-F1
#
_cell.length_a   1.000
_cell.length_b   1.000
_cell.length_c   1.000
_cell.angle_alpha   90.00
_cell.angle_beta   90.00
_cell.angle_gamma   90.00
#
_symmetry.space_group_name_H-M   'P 1'
#
loop_
_entity.id
_entity.type
_entity.pdbx_description
1 polymer ?
#
loop_
_entity_poly.entity_id
_entity_poly.type
_entity_poly.pdbx_seq_one_letter_code
_entity_poly.pdbx_strand_id
1 'polypeptide(L)' 'NLRADVTLFIDVLFDEQGEPVFSKNDFADVEAVYGPVHARLLRQALNLTTDPKEAEGK' A
#
# COMPACT_ATOMS: atom_id res chain seq x y z
N ASN A 1 2.29 6.31 -11.65
CA ASN A 1 2.81 7.70 -11.54
C ASN A 1 3.62 7.66 -10.25
N LEU A 2 4.95 7.53 -10.32
CA LEU A 2 5.73 6.91 -9.23
C LEU A 2 5.43 7.49 -7.84
N ARG A 3 5.42 8.83 -7.72
CA ARG A 3 5.12 9.51 -6.45
C ARG A 3 3.73 9.20 -5.92
N ALA A 4 2.73 9.14 -6.78
CA ALA A 4 1.38 8.76 -6.38
C ALA A 4 1.30 7.30 -5.94
N ASP A 5 2.02 6.40 -6.64
CA ASP A 5 2.07 4.98 -6.31
C ASP A 5 2.77 4.77 -4.96
N VAL A 6 3.85 5.50 -4.67
CA VAL A 6 4.56 5.48 -3.38
C VAL A 6 3.69 6.02 -2.26
N THR A 7 3.03 7.17 -2.46
CA THR A 7 2.10 7.73 -1.45
C THR A 7 1.03 6.73 -1.10
N LEU A 8 0.38 6.13 -2.11
CA LEU A 8 -0.66 5.15 -1.89
C LEU A 8 -0.11 3.90 -1.21
N PHE A 9 1.10 3.45 -1.58
CA PHE A 9 1.74 2.29 -0.97
C PHE A 9 2.01 2.49 0.53
N ILE A 10 2.46 3.68 0.94
CA ILE A 10 2.63 4.04 2.35
C ILE A 10 1.31 3.94 3.12
N ASP A 11 0.21 4.39 2.50
CA ASP A 11 -1.10 4.41 3.15
C ASP A 11 -1.76 3.01 3.26
N VAL A 12 -1.33 2.01 2.48
CA VAL A 12 -2.01 0.69 2.39
C VAL A 12 -1.20 -0.49 2.93
N LEU A 13 0.08 -0.31 3.27
CA LEU A 13 0.91 -1.39 3.80
C LEU A 13 0.88 -1.40 5.34
N PHE A 14 0.31 -2.47 5.89
CA PHE A 14 0.21 -2.72 7.32
C PHE A 14 0.97 -4.00 7.70
N ASP A 15 1.45 -4.07 8.93
CA ASP A 15 2.08 -5.26 9.49
C ASP A 15 1.04 -6.30 9.95
N GLU A 16 1.51 -7.39 10.56
CA GLU A 16 0.64 -8.47 11.05
C GLU A 16 -0.24 -8.06 12.23
N GLN A 17 0.09 -6.96 12.91
CA GLN A 17 -0.66 -6.39 14.02
C GLN A 17 -1.70 -5.38 13.53
N GLY A 18 -1.69 -5.04 12.23
CA GLY A 18 -2.58 -4.06 11.64
C GLY A 18 -2.12 -2.62 11.85
N GLU A 19 -0.83 -2.41 12.15
CA GLU A 19 -0.23 -1.09 12.28
C GLU A 19 0.45 -0.68 10.96
N PRO A 20 0.41 0.62 10.59
CA PRO A 20 1.01 1.09 9.35
C PRO A 20 2.53 0.89 9.41
N VAL A 21 3.09 0.24 8.39
CA VAL A 21 4.54 -0.03 8.30
C VAL A 21 5.33 1.26 8.08
N PHE A 22 4.74 2.21 7.37
CA PHE A 22 5.36 3.47 7.00
C PHE A 22 4.53 4.66 7.46
N SER A 23 5.23 5.77 7.71
CA SER A 23 4.63 7.08 7.91
C SER A 23 4.85 7.96 6.67
N LYS A 24 4.14 9.09 6.60
CA LYS A 24 4.33 10.08 5.52
C LYS A 24 5.74 10.68 5.49
N ASN A 25 6.47 10.65 6.61
CA ASN A 25 7.83 11.16 6.69
C ASN A 25 8.84 10.25 5.98
N ASP A 26 8.50 8.97 5.80
CA ASP A 26 9.36 7.96 5.16
C ASP A 26 9.29 8.01 3.62
N PHE A 27 8.51 8.94 3.06
CA PHE A 27 8.26 9.03 1.63
C PHE A 27 9.53 9.03 0.79
N ALA A 28 10.53 9.83 1.16
CA ALA A 28 11.76 9.95 0.40
C ALA A 28 12.56 8.62 0.37
N ASP A 29 12.57 7.92 1.50
CA ASP A 29 13.28 6.64 1.64
C ASP A 29 12.56 5.53 0.87
N VAL A 30 11.23 5.47 0.97
CA VAL A 30 10.41 4.51 0.22
C VAL A 30 10.46 4.78 -1.27
N GLU A 31 10.44 6.04 -1.72
CA GLU A 31 10.58 6.42 -3.12
C GLU A 31 11.93 5.95 -3.69
N ALA A 32 13.01 6.08 -2.94
CA ALA A 32 14.36 5.70 -3.36
C ALA A 32 14.52 4.19 -3.59
N VAL A 33 13.76 3.35 -2.87
CA VAL A 33 13.83 1.88 -2.97
C VAL A 33 12.60 1.26 -3.65
N TYR A 34 11.66 2.07 -4.12
CA TYR A 34 10.43 1.59 -4.72
C TYR A 34 10.73 0.74 -5.97
N GLY A 35 10.02 -0.38 -6.11
CA GLY A 35 10.40 -1.39 -7.09
C GLY A 35 9.33 -2.46 -7.31
N PRO A 36 9.65 -3.53 -8.04
CA PRO A 36 8.67 -4.51 -8.50
C PRO A 36 7.88 -5.19 -7.38
N VAL A 37 8.50 -5.41 -6.22
CA VAL A 37 7.83 -6.02 -5.05
C VAL A 37 6.78 -5.07 -4.48
N HIS A 38 7.15 -3.79 -4.25
CA HIS A 38 6.24 -2.76 -3.78
C HIS A 38 5.04 -2.57 -4.71
N ALA A 39 5.29 -2.46 -6.03
CA ALA A 39 4.24 -2.31 -7.02
C ALA A 39 3.27 -3.51 -7.06
N ARG A 40 3.76 -4.73 -6.85
CA ARG A 40 2.92 -5.93 -6.77
C ARG A 40 2.03 -5.91 -5.54
N LEU A 41 2.58 -5.58 -4.37
CA LEU A 41 1.83 -5.48 -3.12
C LEU A 41 0.77 -4.38 -3.20
N LEU A 42 1.11 -3.21 -3.72
CA LEU A 42 0.17 -2.12 -3.95
C LEU A 42 -1.03 -2.57 -4.81
N ARG A 43 -0.75 -3.29 -5.90
CA ARG A 43 -1.80 -3.80 -6.79
C ARG A 43 -2.66 -4.87 -6.14
N GLN A 44 -2.09 -5.70 -5.26
CA GLN A 44 -2.86 -6.65 -4.46
C GLN A 44 -3.79 -5.92 -3.50
N ALA A 45 -3.30 -4.89 -2.80
CA ALA A 45 -4.13 -4.07 -1.91
C ALA A 45 -5.29 -3.40 -2.66
N LEU A 46 -5.03 -2.80 -3.84
CA LEU A 46 -6.06 -2.18 -4.68
C LEU A 46 -7.12 -3.16 -5.16
N ASN A 47 -6.71 -4.39 -5.51
CA ASN A 47 -7.64 -5.43 -5.93
C ASN A 47 -8.57 -5.86 -4.79
N LEU A 48 -8.10 -5.88 -3.54
CA LEU A 48 -8.94 -6.17 -2.37
C LEU A 48 -10.01 -5.08 -2.18
N THR A 49 -9.68 -3.82 -2.42
CA THR A 49 -10.63 -2.70 -2.30
C THR A 49 -11.65 -2.65 -3.44
N THR A 50 -11.36 -3.29 -4.58
CA THR A 50 -12.22 -3.30 -5.77
C THR A 50 -13.03 -4.57 -5.94
N ASP A 51 -12.83 -5.59 -5.09
CA ASP A 51 -13.67 -6.78 -5.05
C ASP A 51 -14.98 -6.45 -4.30
N PRO A 52 -16.16 -6.44 -4.95
CA PRO A 52 -17.44 -6.11 -4.30
C PRO A 52 -17.90 -7.15 -3.25
N LYS A 53 -17.06 -8.16 -2.96
CA LYS A 53 -17.42 -9.34 -2.17
C LYS A 53 -17.04 -9.25 -0.69
N GLU A 54 -16.30 -8.22 -0.26
CA GLU A 54 -15.90 -8.05 1.15
C GLU A 54 -16.52 -6.81 1.84
N ALA A 55 -17.44 -6.10 1.19
CA ALA A 55 -18.24 -5.05 1.84
C ALA A 55 -19.50 -5.58 2.57
N GLU A 56 -19.82 -6.86 2.39
CA GLU A 56 -20.90 -7.56 3.11
C GLU A 56 -20.30 -8.63 4.01
N GLY A 57 -19.70 -8.20 5.13
CA GLY A 57 -18.95 -9.11 5.99
C GLY A 57 -18.76 -8.64 7.42
N LYS A 58 -19.76 -7.95 8.00
CA LYS A 58 -20.21 -8.02 9.41
C LYS A 58 -21.30 -7.00 9.69
#